data_AF-A0A0R3R991-F1
#
_entry.id   AF-A0A0R3R991-F1
#
_cell.length_a   1.000
_cell.length_b   1.000
_cell.length_c   1.000
_cell.angle_alpha   90.00
_cell.angle_beta   90.00
_cell.angle_gamma   90.00
#
_symmetry.space_group_name_H-M   'P 1'
#
loop_
_entity.id
_entity.type
_entity.pdbx_description
1 polymer ?
#
loop_
_entity_poly.entity_id
_entity_poly.type
_entity_poly.pdbx_seq_one_letter_code
_entity_poly.pdbx_strand_id
1 'polypeptide(L)' 'MIFFIAALKLDDYHFLIRMETQAGTYVKEFVHGDFGRTRPSLADLLGVECGEVDILELDVEGVDMEWPPK' A
#
# COMPACT_ATOMS: atom_id res chain seq x y z
N MET A 1 -10.37 -0.54 -3.60
CA MET A 1 -10.57 -1.85 -2.95
C MET A 1 -9.22 -2.52 -2.89
N ILE A 2 -8.79 -2.88 -1.68
CA ILE A 2 -7.60 -3.69 -1.45
C ILE A 2 -8.12 -5.11 -1.20
N PHE A 3 -7.70 -6.06 -2.03
CA PHE A 3 -8.14 -7.46 -1.94
C PHE A 3 -7.35 -8.23 -0.89
N PHE A 4 -6.05 -7.93 -0.79
CA PHE A 4 -5.12 -8.60 0.10
C PHE A 4 -4.02 -7.65 0.55
N ILE A 5 -3.60 -7.79 1.81
CA ILE A 5 -2.43 -7.14 2.38
C ILE A 5 -1.68 -8.15 3.25
N ALA A 6 -0.37 -8.25 3.07
CA ALA A 6 0.54 -8.93 3.98
C ALA A 6 1.75 -8.04 4.27
N ALA A 7 2.26 -8.13 5.49
CA ALA A 7 3.42 -7.38 5.95
C ALA A 7 4.53 -8.32 6.43
N LEU A 8 5.77 -7.97 6.10
CA LEU A 8 6.98 -8.60 6.62
C LEU A 8 7.78 -7.54 7.38
N LYS A 9 7.95 -7.71 8.69
CA LYS A 9 8.80 -6.83 9.50
C LYS A 9 10.26 -6.95 9.03
N LEU A 10 10.91 -5.83 8.73
CA LEU A 10 12.33 -5.78 8.41
C LEU A 10 13.14 -5.35 9.64
N ASP A 11 12.71 -4.28 10.29
CA ASP A 11 13.27 -3.79 11.56
C ASP A 11 12.19 -3.02 12.36
N ASP A 12 12.59 -2.23 13.35
CA ASP A 12 11.67 -1.52 14.24
C ASP A 12 10.92 -0.35 13.57
N TYR A 13 11.41 0.15 12.44
CA TYR A 13 10.82 1.29 11.71
C TYR A 13 10.46 0.96 10.26
N HIS A 14 10.82 -0.22 9.75
CA HIS A 14 10.56 -0.63 8.38
C HIS A 14 9.87 -1.99 8.27
N PHE A 15 8.96 -2.10 7.31
CA PHE A 15 8.30 -3.33 6.93
C PHE A 15 8.05 -3.33 5.43
N LEU A 16 8.08 -4.50 4.82
CA LEU A 16 7.72 -4.70 3.41
C LEU A 16 6.25 -5.11 3.33
N ILE A 17 5.50 -4.43 2.46
CA ILE A 17 4.07 -4.70 2.25
C ILE A 17 3.89 -5.32 0.88
N ARG A 18 3.21 -6.46 0.85
CA ARG A 18 2.67 -7.03 -0.37
C ARG A 18 1.17 -6.81 -0.40
N MET A 19 0.65 -6.28 -1.50
CA MET A 19 -0.76 -6.02 -1.64
C MET A 19 -1.29 -6.31 -3.03
N GLU A 20 -2.56 -6.70 -3.06
CA GLU A 20 -3.34 -6.83 -4.28
C GLU A 20 -4.48 -5.83 -4.24
N THR A 21 -4.64 -5.05 -5.30
CA THR A 21 -5.57 -3.91 -5.33
C THR A 21 -6.39 -3.92 -6.61
N GLN A 22 -7.56 -3.29 -6.57
CA GLN A 22 -8.31 -3.00 -7.79
C GLN A 22 -7.51 -2.06 -8.70
N ALA A 23 -7.78 -2.11 -10.00
CA ALA A 23 -7.26 -1.17 -10.98
C ALA A 23 -7.51 0.30 -10.57
N GLY A 24 -6.52 1.16 -10.82
CA GLY A 24 -6.60 2.60 -10.51
C GLY A 24 -6.40 2.95 -9.03
N THR A 25 -6.00 2.00 -8.18
CA THR A 25 -5.65 2.29 -6.78
C THR A 25 -4.32 3.05 -6.70
N TYR A 26 -4.37 4.18 -6.00
CA TYR A 26 -3.23 5.05 -5.73
C TYR A 26 -2.49 4.53 -4.49
N VAL A 27 -1.50 3.65 -4.70
CA VAL A 27 -0.85 2.89 -3.61
C VAL A 27 -0.08 3.81 -2.65
N LYS A 28 0.61 4.83 -3.17
CA LYS A 28 1.38 5.76 -2.33
C LYS A 28 0.44 6.50 -1.36
N GLU A 29 -0.65 7.01 -1.91
CA GLU A 29 -1.67 7.76 -1.20
C GLU A 29 -2.43 6.91 -0.19
N PHE A 30 -2.60 5.60 -0.47
CA PHE A 30 -3.11 4.66 0.52
C PHE A 30 -2.13 4.48 1.69
N VAL A 31 -0.82 4.47 1.45
CA VAL A 31 0.21 4.32 2.50
C VAL A 31 0.24 5.54 3.41
N HIS A 32 0.50 6.73 2.86
CA HIS A 32 0.71 7.95 3.65
C HIS A 32 -0.58 8.77 3.90
N GLY A 33 -1.71 8.34 3.35
CA GLY A 33 -3.04 8.91 3.63
C GLY A 33 -3.36 10.23 2.93
N ASP A 34 -2.50 10.74 2.05
CA ASP A 34 -2.67 11.99 1.28
C ASP A 34 -3.22 13.15 2.15
N PHE A 35 -2.54 13.46 3.26
CA PHE A 35 -2.96 14.49 4.24
C PHE A 35 -4.39 14.29 4.77
N GLY A 36 -4.80 13.02 4.94
CA GLY A 36 -6.11 12.64 5.45
C GLY A 36 -7.21 12.57 4.40
N ARG A 37 -6.91 12.75 3.11
CA ARG A 37 -7.87 12.63 2.00
C ARG A 37 -8.19 11.18 1.65
N THR A 38 -7.28 10.25 1.96
CA THR A 38 -7.47 8.81 1.71
C THR A 38 -7.74 8.09 3.03
N ARG A 39 -8.93 7.49 3.19
CA ARG A 39 -9.32 6.75 4.40
C ARG A 39 -10.10 5.47 4.10
N PRO A 40 -9.83 4.36 4.82
CA PRO A 40 -8.68 4.19 5.72
C PRO A 40 -7.36 4.16 4.94
N SER A 41 -6.34 4.83 5.47
CA SER A 41 -4.94 4.71 5.02
C SER A 41 -4.23 3.63 5.81
N LEU A 42 -3.02 3.23 5.39
CA LEU A 42 -2.21 2.30 6.14
C LEU A 42 -1.83 2.84 7.52
N ALA A 43 -1.53 4.15 7.63
CA ALA A 43 -1.30 4.80 8.92
C ALA A 43 -2.50 4.65 9.86
N ASP A 44 -3.73 4.80 9.33
CA ASP A 44 -4.96 4.59 10.09
C ASP A 44 -5.11 3.13 10.54
N LEU A 45 -4.79 2.18 9.65
CA LEU A 45 -4.88 0.74 9.93
C LEU A 45 -3.87 0.28 10.99
N LEU A 46 -2.69 0.90 11.04
CA LEU A 46 -1.66 0.62 12.03
C LEU A 46 -1.90 1.34 13.38
N GLY A 47 -2.89 2.22 13.47
CA GLY A 47 -3.17 3.01 14.67
C GLY A 47 -2.05 3.99 15.01
N VAL A 48 -1.35 4.51 13.99
CA VAL A 48 -0.29 5.51 14.20
C VAL A 48 -0.94 6.86 14.49
N GLU A 49 -1.10 7.19 15.78
CA GLU A 49 -1.67 8.47 16.22
C GLU A 49 -0.63 9.61 16.22
N CYS A 50 0.64 9.27 16.40
CA CYS A 50 1.75 10.22 16.44
C CYS A 50 2.89 9.70 15.53
N GLY A 51 3.18 10.44 14.45
CA GLY A 51 4.17 10.05 13.45
C GLY A 51 3.57 10.02 12.04
N GLU A 52 4.40 9.63 11.07
CA GLU A 52 4.00 9.48 9.67
C GLU A 52 4.41 8.09 9.19
N VAL A 53 3.60 7.49 8.32
CA VAL A 53 3.96 6.30 7.57
C VAL A 53 4.16 6.75 6.13
N ASP A 54 5.35 6.52 5.59
CA ASP A 54 5.68 6.94 4.23
C ASP A 54 6.25 5.75 3.43
N ILE A 55 6.17 5.87 2.11
CA ILE A 55 6.64 4.87 1.17
C ILE A 55 8.04 5.23 0.65
N LEU A 56 9.00 4.37 0.93
CA LEU A 56 10.38 4.56 0.45
C LEU A 56 10.53 4.05 -0.99
N GLU A 57 9.96 2.88 -1.27
CA GLU A 57 10.09 2.18 -2.54
C GLU A 57 8.74 1.56 -2.94
N LEU A 58 8.46 1.49 -4.24
CA LEU A 58 7.23 0.91 -4.79
C LEU A 58 7.51 0.20 -6.09
N ASP A 59 7.25 -1.11 -6.11
CA ASP A 59 7.33 -1.95 -7.29
C ASP A 59 5.98 -2.59 -7.63
N VAL A 60 5.75 -2.84 -8.91
CA VAL A 60 4.61 -3.61 -9.41
C VAL A 60 5.07 -5.03 -9.66
N GLU A 61 4.68 -5.97 -8.80
CA GLU A 61 5.04 -7.38 -8.95
C GLU A 61 4.32 -8.09 -10.12
N GLY A 62 3.13 -7.62 -10.49
CA GLY A 62 2.34 -8.20 -11.56
C GLY A 62 1.15 -7.33 -11.95
N VAL A 63 0.69 -7.48 -13.19
CA VAL A 63 -0.52 -6.86 -13.72
C VAL A 63 -1.43 -7.99 -14.18
N ASP A 64 -2.58 -8.15 -13.53
CA ASP A 64 -3.55 -9.18 -13.88
C ASP A 64 -4.30 -8.78 -15.16
N MET A 65 -3.65 -9.05 -16.29
CA MET A 65 -4.13 -8.75 -17.64
C MET A 65 -3.52 -9.76 -18.61
N GLU A 66 -4.37 -10.37 -19.43
CA GLU A 66 -3.91 -11.16 -20.57
C GLU A 66 -3.46 -10.23 -21.70
N TRP A 67 -2.14 -10.04 -21.84
CA TRP A 67 -1.56 -9.26 -22.93
C TRP A 67 -0.22 -9.86 -23.44
N PRO A 68 -0.02 -10.00 -24.77
CA PRO A 68 -0.99 -9.76 -25.83
C PRO A 68 -2.11 -10.82 -25.82
N PRO A 69 -3.34 -10.46 -26.25
CA PRO A 69 -4.40 -11.45 -26.44
C PRO A 69 -3.99 -12.48 -27.50
N LYS A 70 -4.44 -13.72 -27.32
CA LYS A 70 -4.22 -14.81 -28.28
C LYS A 70 -4.88 -14.53 -29.63
#